data_AF-A0A0Q4XAS6-F1
#
_entry.id   AF-A0A0Q4XAS6-F1
#
_cell.length_a   1.000
_cell.length_b   1.000
_cell.length_c   1.000
_cell.angle_alpha   90.00
_cell.angle_beta   90.00
_cell.angle_gamma   90.00
#
_symmetry.space_group_name_H-M   'P 1'
#
loop_
_entity.id
_entity.type
_entity.pdbx_description
1 polymer ?
#
loop_
_entity_poly.entity_id
_entity_poly.type
_entity_poly.pdbx_seq_one_letter_code
_entity_poly.pdbx_strand_id
1 'polypeptide(L)'
;MPRPLLTTVALLALAAGLGACASSRLDGPVRGRGPGPQAALDVVPAMPSAPITSAPLAPPPGVAAAPVDAPIGADVAVAPATPVIAPEPSVAAIAPPAPPPVVVASGRSSVVGSWTAKDATGATCRVALSSAPALDLYKANAAACPNKDLAKVTAWDYRDGEVYLYQPGGTVTARLRQGGGALDGALSKSGASLAMVR
;
A
#
# COMPACT_ATOMS: atom_id res chain seq x y z
N MET A 1 52.19 46.60 7.06
CA MET A 1 50.89 46.06 7.50
C MET A 1 49.89 46.10 6.33
N PRO A 2 49.70 45.03 5.53
CA PRO A 2 48.74 45.02 4.42
C PRO A 2 47.59 43.98 4.57
N ARG A 3 47.47 43.32 5.72
CA ARG A 3 46.45 42.30 5.98
C ARG A 3 44.98 42.76 5.88
N PRO A 4 44.58 44.01 6.19
CA PRO A 4 43.17 44.39 6.12
C PRO A 4 42.65 44.63 4.69
N LEU A 5 43.56 44.84 3.71
CA LEU A 5 43.21 45.09 2.32
C LEU A 5 42.91 43.79 1.54
N LEU A 6 43.53 42.67 1.93
CA LEU A 6 43.28 41.37 1.29
C LEU A 6 41.92 40.79 1.69
N THR A 7 41.49 40.99 2.94
CA THR A 7 40.21 40.48 3.45
C THR A 7 39.01 41.22 2.86
N THR A 8 39.15 42.50 2.57
CA THR A 8 38.09 43.32 1.97
C THR A 8 37.88 43.00 0.49
N VAL A 9 38.95 42.73 -0.26
CA VAL A 9 38.85 42.27 -1.67
C VAL A 9 38.21 40.87 -1.77
N ALA A 10 38.55 39.96 -0.85
CA ALA A 10 37.96 38.62 -0.83
C ALA A 10 36.45 38.63 -0.55
N LEU A 11 35.98 39.53 0.33
CA LEU A 11 34.54 39.67 0.64
C LEU A 11 33.74 40.27 -0.52
N LEU A 12 34.33 41.22 -1.27
CA LEU A 12 33.71 41.80 -2.48
C LEU A 12 33.57 40.78 -3.62
N ALA A 13 34.56 39.89 -3.79
CA ALA A 13 34.48 38.82 -4.79
C ALA A 13 33.40 37.76 -4.47
N LEU A 14 33.19 37.44 -3.19
CA LEU A 14 32.15 36.51 -2.75
C LEU A 14 30.73 37.10 -2.89
N ALA A 15 30.56 38.41 -2.69
CA ALA A 15 29.27 39.07 -2.89
C ALA A 15 28.86 39.15 -4.37
N ALA A 16 29.83 39.25 -5.29
CA ALA A 16 29.56 39.29 -6.74
C ALA A 16 29.17 37.93 -7.35
N GLY A 17 29.46 36.81 -6.67
CA GLY A 17 29.16 35.45 -7.18
C GLY A 17 27.72 34.96 -6.96
N LEU A 18 26.94 35.61 -6.08
CA LEU A 18 25.60 35.16 -5.70
C LEU A 18 24.47 35.59 -6.66
N GLY A 19 24.78 36.34 -7.73
CA GLY A 19 23.80 36.87 -8.68
C GLY A 19 23.58 36.07 -9.96
N ALA A 20 24.37 35.02 -10.24
CA ALA A 20 24.40 34.38 -11.57
C ALA A 20 23.49 33.13 -11.73
N CYS A 21 22.71 32.75 -10.72
CA CYS A 21 21.76 31.62 -10.80
C CYS A 21 20.29 32.04 -10.59
N ALA A 22 19.98 33.33 -10.73
CA ALA A 22 18.60 33.80 -10.80
C ALA A 22 18.20 34.04 -12.27
N SER A 23 17.17 33.32 -12.70
CA SER A 23 16.26 33.74 -13.79
C SER A 23 16.70 33.55 -15.24
N SER A 24 16.78 32.29 -15.66
CA SER A 24 16.41 31.88 -17.03
C SER A 24 15.14 31.03 -17.00
N ARG A 25 14.11 31.48 -16.27
CA ARG A 25 12.74 30.98 -16.42
C ARG A 25 12.01 31.88 -17.41
N LEU A 26 12.21 31.59 -18.69
CA LEU A 26 11.18 31.63 -19.74
C LEU A 26 10.28 32.88 -19.78
N ASP A 27 10.85 34.06 -20.06
CA ASP A 27 10.09 35.14 -20.69
C ASP A 27 10.21 34.98 -22.20
N GLY A 28 9.41 34.07 -22.73
CA GLY A 28 9.17 33.92 -24.16
C GLY A 28 7.77 34.44 -24.46
N PRO A 29 7.55 35.17 -25.55
CA PRO A 29 6.22 35.67 -25.89
C PRO A 29 5.25 34.49 -26.00
N VAL A 30 4.17 34.55 -25.21
CA VAL A 30 3.03 33.64 -25.29
C VAL A 30 2.40 33.79 -26.66
N ARG A 31 2.94 33.09 -27.66
CA ARG A 31 2.22 32.77 -28.88
C ARG A 31 1.21 31.71 -28.53
N GLY A 32 -0.06 32.11 -28.53
CA GLY A 32 -1.21 31.26 -28.30
C GLY A 32 -1.09 29.97 -29.10
N ARG A 33 -0.88 28.87 -28.38
CA ARG A 33 -1.11 27.54 -28.91
C ARG A 33 -2.61 27.31 -28.82
N GLY A 34 -3.32 27.59 -29.91
CA GLY A 34 -4.67 27.06 -30.10
C GLY A 34 -4.65 25.53 -29.97
N PRO A 35 -5.80 24.89 -29.69
CA PRO A 35 -5.90 23.44 -29.69
C PRO A 35 -5.49 22.93 -31.07
N GLY A 36 -4.30 22.34 -31.18
CA GLY A 36 -3.93 21.59 -32.37
C GLY A 36 -4.82 20.36 -32.47
N PRO A 37 -5.20 19.92 -33.69
CA PRO A 37 -5.97 18.71 -33.87
C PRO A 37 -5.22 17.55 -33.21
N GLN A 38 -5.86 16.92 -32.23
CA GLN A 38 -5.34 15.69 -31.63
C GLN A 38 -5.33 14.65 -32.74
N ALA A 39 -4.16 14.07 -33.01
CA ALA A 39 -4.09 12.87 -33.82
C ALA A 39 -5.05 11.86 -33.20
N ALA A 40 -6.04 11.44 -33.98
CA ALA A 40 -7.00 10.42 -33.58
C ALA A 40 -6.19 9.20 -33.12
N LEU A 41 -6.29 8.87 -31.84
CA LEU A 41 -5.84 7.59 -31.34
C LEU A 41 -6.66 6.54 -32.07
N ASP A 42 -5.98 5.69 -32.83
CA ASP A 42 -6.57 4.52 -33.44
C ASP A 42 -7.19 3.68 -32.32
N VAL A 43 -8.52 3.60 -32.32
CA VAL A 43 -9.31 2.85 -31.35
C VAL A 43 -9.07 1.37 -31.65
N VAL A 44 -8.09 0.77 -30.97
CA VAL A 44 -7.90 -0.68 -31.00
C VAL A 44 -9.17 -1.32 -30.41
N PRO A 45 -9.80 -2.29 -31.11
CA PRO A 45 -10.98 -2.97 -30.59
C PRO A 45 -10.65 -3.69 -29.28
N ALA A 46 -11.52 -3.53 -28.28
CA ALA A 46 -11.43 -4.30 -27.05
C ALA A 46 -11.57 -5.80 -27.37
N MET A 47 -10.53 -6.58 -27.08
CA MET A 47 -10.60 -8.04 -27.16
C MET A 47 -11.44 -8.59 -26.01
N PRO A 48 -12.47 -9.41 -26.27
CA PRO A 48 -13.29 -9.99 -25.21
C PRO A 48 -12.52 -11.11 -24.50
N SER A 49 -12.38 -10.98 -23.18
CA SER A 49 -11.89 -12.05 -22.32
C SER A 49 -12.94 -13.16 -22.22
N ALA A 50 -12.54 -14.41 -22.46
CA ALA A 50 -13.41 -15.57 -22.28
C ALA A 50 -13.77 -15.78 -20.79
N PRO A 51 -14.97 -16.30 -20.47
CA PRO A 51 -15.35 -16.59 -19.09
C PRO A 51 -14.51 -17.74 -18.52
N ILE A 52 -13.92 -17.52 -17.35
CA ILE A 52 -13.25 -18.57 -16.57
C ILE A 52 -14.34 -19.37 -15.85
N THR A 53 -14.47 -20.65 -16.18
CA THR A 53 -15.35 -21.59 -15.45
C THR A 53 -14.53 -22.33 -14.40
N SER A 54 -14.86 -22.13 -13.13
CA SER A 54 -14.32 -22.93 -12.03
C SER A 54 -15.38 -23.98 -11.64
N ALA A 55 -15.22 -25.20 -12.15
CA ALA A 55 -15.99 -26.35 -11.68
C ALA A 55 -15.29 -26.99 -10.46
N PRO A 56 -16.02 -27.26 -9.36
CA PRO A 56 -15.46 -27.99 -8.22
C PRO A 56 -15.03 -29.40 -8.62
N LEU A 57 -13.84 -29.82 -8.20
CA LEU A 57 -13.40 -31.22 -8.34
C LEU A 57 -14.28 -32.11 -7.44
N ALA A 58 -14.68 -33.27 -7.98
CA ALA A 58 -15.40 -34.28 -7.20
C ALA A 58 -14.55 -34.74 -6.00
N PRO A 59 -15.15 -34.91 -4.81
CA PRO A 59 -14.44 -35.43 -3.66
C PRO A 59 -13.96 -36.87 -3.92
N PRO A 60 -12.76 -37.24 -3.44
CA PRO A 60 -12.25 -38.59 -3.58
C PRO A 60 -13.18 -39.59 -2.85
N PRO A 61 -13.48 -40.75 -3.47
CA PRO A 61 -14.33 -41.74 -2.83
C PRO A 61 -13.60 -42.37 -1.63
N GLY A 62 -14.20 -42.27 -0.44
CA GLY A 62 -13.89 -43.20 0.66
C GLY A 62 -13.61 -42.67 2.07
N VAL A 63 -13.79 -41.38 2.40
CA VAL A 63 -13.57 -40.91 3.79
C VAL A 63 -14.85 -40.39 4.43
N ALA A 64 -15.60 -41.30 5.04
CA ALA A 64 -16.44 -40.96 6.18
C ALA A 64 -15.53 -40.89 7.41
N ALA A 65 -15.28 -39.70 7.95
CA ALA A 65 -14.58 -39.55 9.23
C ALA A 65 -15.62 -39.32 10.34
N ALA A 66 -15.87 -40.39 11.11
CA ALA A 66 -16.67 -40.38 12.32
C ALA A 66 -16.03 -39.48 13.41
N PRO A 67 -16.82 -38.94 14.36
CA PRO A 67 -16.28 -38.18 15.49
C PRO A 67 -15.64 -39.10 16.54
N VAL A 68 -14.46 -38.74 17.01
CA VAL A 68 -13.81 -39.33 18.20
C VAL A 68 -13.42 -38.17 19.11
N ASP A 69 -13.98 -38.10 20.32
CA ASP A 69 -13.24 -38.28 21.59
C ASP A 69 -14.14 -37.99 22.82
N ALA A 70 -13.98 -38.84 23.84
CA ALA A 70 -14.48 -38.66 25.21
C ALA A 70 -13.39 -37.89 26.02
N PRO A 71 -13.39 -37.71 27.37
CA PRO A 71 -14.21 -38.32 28.44
C PRO A 71 -14.76 -37.31 29.47
N ILE A 72 -15.65 -37.74 30.38
CA ILE A 72 -15.77 -37.30 31.80
C ILE A 72 -16.74 -38.26 32.50
N GLY A 73 -16.41 -38.58 33.75
CA GLY A 73 -16.90 -39.70 34.54
C GLY A 73 -18.38 -39.71 34.89
N ALA A 74 -18.79 -40.91 35.29
CA ALA A 74 -20.09 -41.32 35.76
C ALA A 74 -20.63 -40.44 36.88
N ASP A 75 -21.94 -40.19 36.85
CA ASP A 75 -22.86 -40.64 37.90
C ASP A 75 -24.33 -40.42 37.46
N VAL A 76 -25.20 -41.29 38.00
CA VAL A 76 -26.67 -41.23 38.03
C VAL A 76 -27.46 -42.06 36.98
N ALA A 77 -27.74 -43.29 37.42
CA ALA A 77 -29.01 -44.03 37.38
C ALA A 77 -29.62 -44.51 36.04
N VAL A 78 -29.71 -45.84 35.96
CA VAL A 78 -30.48 -46.65 35.02
C VAL A 78 -31.94 -46.76 35.47
N ALA A 79 -32.89 -46.68 34.52
CA ALA A 79 -34.02 -47.60 34.26
C ALA A 79 -35.31 -46.86 33.78
N PRO A 80 -36.30 -47.53 33.16
CA PRO A 80 -36.26 -48.09 31.80
C PRO A 80 -37.54 -47.76 30.99
N ALA A 81 -37.49 -47.74 29.64
CA ALA A 81 -38.64 -48.08 28.79
C ALA A 81 -38.24 -48.24 27.31
N THR A 82 -38.39 -49.45 26.81
CA THR A 82 -38.61 -49.80 25.40
C THR A 82 -40.00 -49.30 24.93
N PRO A 83 -40.38 -49.48 23.65
CA PRO A 83 -40.08 -48.66 22.48
C PRO A 83 -41.34 -47.91 21.97
N VAL A 84 -41.24 -46.66 21.53
CA VAL A 84 -42.35 -46.00 20.81
C VAL A 84 -41.89 -45.58 19.42
N ILE A 85 -42.68 -46.08 18.47
CA ILE A 85 -42.71 -45.88 17.03
C ILE A 85 -42.74 -44.38 16.68
N ALA A 86 -42.10 -44.05 15.56
CA ALA A 86 -41.89 -42.74 14.96
C ALA A 86 -43.09 -41.76 15.03
N PRO A 87 -42.81 -40.45 15.07
CA PRO A 87 -43.24 -39.63 13.94
C PRO A 87 -42.27 -38.53 13.50
N GLU A 88 -42.34 -38.27 12.19
CA GLU A 88 -42.05 -37.02 11.47
C GLU A 88 -40.58 -36.63 11.16
N PRO A 89 -40.29 -36.29 9.88
CA PRO A 89 -39.00 -35.74 9.48
C PRO A 89 -38.90 -34.32 10.01
N SER A 90 -38.04 -34.11 11.01
CA SER A 90 -37.64 -32.78 11.44
C SER A 90 -36.96 -32.08 10.27
N VAL A 91 -37.61 -31.03 9.76
CA VAL A 91 -37.01 -30.10 8.80
C VAL A 91 -35.85 -29.42 9.52
N ALA A 92 -34.63 -29.90 9.25
CA ALA A 92 -33.41 -29.27 9.70
C ALA A 92 -33.41 -27.81 9.21
N ALA A 93 -33.41 -26.88 10.16
CA ALA A 93 -33.26 -25.46 9.88
C ALA A 93 -31.96 -25.26 9.10
N ILE A 94 -32.08 -24.79 7.86
CA ILE A 94 -30.96 -24.43 7.00
C ILE A 94 -30.26 -23.24 7.67
N ALA A 95 -29.04 -23.47 8.17
CA ALA A 95 -28.20 -22.39 8.68
C ALA A 95 -27.93 -21.38 7.55
N PRO A 96 -28.01 -20.06 7.80
CA PRO A 96 -27.71 -19.06 6.79
C PRO A 96 -26.31 -19.27 6.21
N PRO A 97 -26.12 -19.13 4.89
CA PRO A 97 -24.81 -19.25 4.27
C PRO A 97 -23.84 -18.25 4.91
N ALA A 98 -22.67 -18.73 5.31
CA ALA A 98 -21.62 -17.89 5.86
C ALA A 98 -21.27 -16.77 4.85
N PRO A 99 -21.09 -15.52 5.31
CA PRO A 99 -20.76 -14.42 4.42
C PRO A 99 -19.46 -14.73 3.66
N PRO A 100 -19.37 -14.35 2.36
CA PRO A 100 -18.18 -14.59 1.57
C PRO A 100 -16.97 -13.90 2.21
N PRO A 101 -15.77 -14.51 2.15
CA PRO A 101 -14.57 -13.88 2.67
C PRO A 101 -14.36 -12.53 1.98
N VAL A 102 -14.19 -11.47 2.76
CA VAL A 102 -13.87 -10.14 2.26
C VAL A 102 -12.51 -10.23 1.56
N VAL A 103 -12.51 -10.16 0.23
CA VAL A 103 -11.28 -10.19 -0.55
C VAL A 103 -10.57 -8.85 -0.36
N VAL A 104 -9.68 -8.77 0.63
CA VAL A 104 -8.76 -7.64 0.76
C VAL A 104 -7.79 -7.70 -0.41
N ALA A 105 -7.95 -6.75 -1.34
CA ALA A 105 -7.03 -6.57 -2.45
C ALA A 105 -5.63 -6.35 -1.89
N SER A 106 -4.85 -7.41 -1.93
CA SER A 106 -3.49 -7.49 -1.40
C SER A 106 -2.54 -7.61 -2.58
N GLY A 107 -1.37 -6.97 -2.47
CA GLY A 107 -0.37 -7.00 -3.53
C GLY A 107 0.10 -5.62 -3.98
N ARG A 108 1.18 -5.59 -4.75
CA ARG A 108 1.88 -4.35 -5.12
C ARG A 108 0.98 -3.30 -5.80
N SER A 109 0.05 -3.71 -6.65
CA SER A 109 -0.87 -2.78 -7.32
C SER A 109 -1.83 -2.08 -6.35
N SER A 110 -2.17 -2.72 -5.24
CA SER A 110 -3.08 -2.17 -4.23
C SER A 110 -2.45 -1.04 -3.39
N VAL A 111 -1.12 -0.89 -3.41
CA VAL A 111 -0.43 0.17 -2.68
C VAL A 111 -0.07 1.38 -3.57
N VAL A 112 -0.19 1.24 -4.89
CA VAL A 112 0.01 2.35 -5.85
C VAL A 112 -1.10 3.39 -5.68
N GLY A 113 -0.72 4.67 -5.62
CA GLY A 113 -1.66 5.78 -5.48
C GLY A 113 -1.08 6.94 -4.68
N SER A 114 -1.94 7.92 -4.40
CA SER A 114 -1.63 9.04 -3.52
C SER A 114 -2.06 8.71 -2.10
N TRP A 115 -1.18 8.96 -1.14
CA TRP A 115 -1.37 8.69 0.27
C TRP A 115 -1.15 9.96 1.10
N THR A 116 -1.86 10.06 2.21
CA THR A 116 -1.66 11.06 3.26
C THR A 116 -1.01 10.34 4.43
N ALA A 117 0.29 10.58 4.61
CA ALA A 117 1.06 10.05 5.72
C ALA A 117 0.90 10.95 6.95
N LYS A 118 0.73 10.36 8.13
CA LYS A 118 0.65 11.02 9.43
C LYS A 118 1.72 10.43 10.34
N ASP A 119 2.64 11.27 10.79
CA ASP A 119 3.72 10.90 11.71
C ASP A 119 3.21 10.88 13.17
N ALA A 120 4.01 10.34 14.09
CA ALA A 120 3.73 10.27 15.52
C ALA A 120 3.47 11.65 16.17
N THR A 121 4.01 12.72 15.57
CA THR A 121 3.78 14.12 15.99
C THR A 121 2.41 14.64 15.58
N GLY A 122 1.63 13.86 14.83
CA GLY A 122 0.34 14.25 14.26
C GLY A 122 0.45 15.06 12.96
N ALA A 123 1.67 15.37 12.51
CA ALA A 123 1.89 16.14 11.30
C ALA A 123 1.65 15.28 10.05
N THR A 124 1.02 15.88 9.04
CA THR A 124 0.59 15.17 7.82
C THR A 124 1.42 15.56 6.60
N CYS A 125 1.65 14.62 5.69
CA CYS A 125 2.25 14.90 4.39
C CYS A 125 1.74 14.01 3.27
N ARG A 126 2.01 14.38 2.01
CA ARG A 126 1.54 13.64 0.84
C ARG A 126 2.66 12.73 0.32
N VAL A 127 2.35 11.46 0.09
CA VAL A 127 3.27 10.48 -0.48
C VAL A 127 2.57 9.81 -1.67
N ALA A 128 3.14 9.95 -2.86
CA ALA A 128 2.65 9.27 -4.06
C ALA A 128 3.52 8.05 -4.35
N LEU A 129 2.91 6.87 -4.40
CA LEU A 129 3.55 5.61 -4.77
C LEU A 129 3.14 5.27 -6.20
N SER A 130 4.10 5.18 -7.12
CA SER A 130 3.88 4.90 -8.54
C SER A 130 4.45 3.54 -8.93
N SER A 131 3.80 2.83 -9.85
CA SER A 131 4.35 1.60 -10.46
C SER A 131 5.42 1.87 -11.53
N ALA A 132 5.83 3.13 -11.74
CA ALA A 132 6.91 3.47 -12.64
C ALA A 132 8.25 2.94 -12.11
N PRO A 133 9.07 2.27 -12.94
CA PRO A 133 10.35 1.73 -12.52
C PRO A 133 11.36 2.86 -12.22
N ALA A 134 12.19 2.66 -11.19
CA ALA A 134 13.25 3.54 -10.75
C ALA A 134 14.47 2.70 -10.33
N LEU A 135 15.39 2.46 -11.27
CA LEU A 135 16.48 1.48 -11.14
C LEU A 135 15.92 0.07 -10.84
N ASP A 136 15.97 -0.35 -9.57
CA ASP A 136 15.56 -1.66 -9.05
C ASP A 136 14.35 -1.55 -8.10
N LEU A 137 13.78 -0.35 -8.00
CA LEU A 137 12.67 -0.02 -7.10
C LEU A 137 11.56 0.66 -7.91
N TYR A 138 10.45 0.96 -7.24
CA TYR A 138 9.36 1.75 -7.80
C TYR A 138 9.48 3.21 -7.40
N LYS A 139 9.02 4.12 -8.25
CA LYS A 139 9.11 5.56 -7.98
C LYS A 139 8.15 5.96 -6.86
N ALA A 140 8.66 6.66 -5.85
CA ALA A 140 7.88 7.35 -4.83
C ALA A 140 8.12 8.86 -4.90
N ASN A 141 7.16 9.65 -4.44
CA ASN A 141 7.33 11.09 -4.29
C ASN A 141 6.69 11.57 -2.99
N ALA A 142 7.48 12.11 -2.08
CA ALA A 142 7.01 12.75 -0.87
C ALA A 142 6.92 14.27 -1.06
N ALA A 143 5.85 14.89 -0.58
CA ALA A 143 5.60 16.32 -0.69
C ALA A 143 5.04 16.87 0.62
N ALA A 144 5.50 18.07 0.99
CA ALA A 144 5.12 18.78 2.21
C ALA A 144 5.36 17.96 3.50
N CYS A 145 6.41 17.12 3.53
CA CYS A 145 6.74 16.34 4.71
C CYS A 145 7.53 17.18 5.73
N PRO A 146 7.01 17.35 6.97
CA PRO A 146 7.74 18.04 8.03
C PRO A 146 8.88 17.16 8.58
N ASN A 147 8.72 15.83 8.50
CA ASN A 147 9.76 14.88 8.83
C ASN A 147 10.81 14.83 7.70
N LYS A 148 12.08 15.10 8.05
CA LYS A 148 13.20 15.18 7.10
C LYS A 148 13.53 13.85 6.44
N ASP A 149 13.28 12.73 7.10
CA ASP A 149 13.52 11.41 6.53
C ASP A 149 12.44 11.09 5.48
N LEU A 150 11.17 11.36 5.78
CA LEU A 150 10.07 11.20 4.83
C LEU A 150 10.19 12.13 3.62
N ALA A 151 10.62 13.37 3.84
CA ALA A 151 10.82 14.34 2.76
C ALA A 151 11.86 13.90 1.71
N LYS A 152 12.75 12.97 2.08
CA LYS A 152 13.77 12.44 1.17
C LYS A 152 13.34 11.14 0.49
N VAL A 153 12.13 10.63 0.71
CA VAL A 153 11.68 9.38 0.07
C VAL A 153 11.50 9.59 -1.43
N THR A 154 12.18 8.75 -2.23
CA THR A 154 12.15 8.81 -3.70
C THR A 154 11.82 7.48 -4.36
N ALA A 155 11.88 6.38 -3.60
CA ALA A 155 11.58 5.06 -4.11
C ALA A 155 10.81 4.23 -3.09
N TRP A 156 10.13 3.19 -3.55
CA TRP A 156 9.42 2.23 -2.72
C TRP A 156 9.50 0.83 -3.31
N ASP A 157 9.20 -0.18 -2.49
CA ASP A 157 9.05 -1.56 -2.92
C ASP A 157 7.97 -2.27 -2.12
N TYR A 158 7.47 -3.38 -2.65
CA TYR A 158 6.52 -4.27 -1.97
C TYR A 158 7.07 -5.68 -1.91
N ARG A 159 7.36 -6.16 -0.70
CA ARG A 159 7.87 -7.51 -0.44
C ARG A 159 7.18 -8.10 0.78
N ASP A 160 6.81 -9.37 0.72
CA ASP A 160 6.28 -10.12 1.89
C ASP A 160 5.08 -9.46 2.60
N GLY A 161 4.26 -8.70 1.86
CA GLY A 161 3.12 -7.97 2.42
C GLY A 161 3.46 -6.63 3.08
N GLU A 162 4.71 -6.16 2.93
CA GLU A 162 5.20 -4.86 3.42
C GLU A 162 5.55 -3.93 2.27
N VAL A 163 5.28 -2.65 2.50
CA VAL A 163 5.78 -1.53 1.72
C VAL A 163 7.03 -0.99 2.40
N TYR A 164 8.13 -0.99 1.65
CA TYR A 164 9.40 -0.41 2.05
C TYR A 164 9.55 0.93 1.35
N LEU A 165 9.79 2.00 2.11
CA LEU A 165 10.11 3.32 1.56
C LEU A 165 11.62 3.54 1.59
N TYR A 166 12.17 4.09 0.51
CA TYR A 166 13.60 4.27 0.30
C TYR A 166 13.97 5.74 0.05
N GLN A 167 15.13 6.10 0.59
CA GLN A 167 15.82 7.34 0.31
C GLN A 167 16.81 7.19 -0.86
N PRO A 168 17.25 8.30 -1.48
CA PRO A 168 18.40 8.31 -2.38
C PRO A 168 19.60 7.61 -1.72
N GLY A 169 20.19 6.66 -2.44
CA GLY A 169 21.25 5.79 -1.91
C GLY A 169 20.76 4.44 -1.36
N GLY A 170 19.46 4.14 -1.43
CA GLY A 170 18.92 2.80 -1.16
C GLY A 170 18.69 2.50 0.33
N THR A 171 18.73 3.51 1.19
CA THR A 171 18.46 3.33 2.63
C THR A 171 16.96 3.25 2.90
N VAL A 172 16.55 2.26 3.70
CA VAL A 172 15.15 2.09 4.11
C VAL A 172 14.80 3.17 5.13
N THR A 173 13.77 3.94 4.82
CA THR A 173 13.26 5.05 5.61
C THR A 173 12.10 4.63 6.49
N ALA A 174 11.18 3.84 5.95
CA ALA A 174 10.02 3.34 6.67
C ALA A 174 9.66 1.94 6.17
N ARG A 175 9.06 1.16 7.06
CA ARG A 175 8.44 -0.13 6.75
C ARG A 175 6.99 -0.06 7.16
N LEU A 176 6.10 -0.35 6.23
CA LEU A 176 4.65 -0.22 6.40
C LEU A 176 3.99 -1.54 6.01
N ARG A 177 3.00 -1.97 6.78
CA ARG A 177 2.14 -3.12 6.50
C ARG A 177 0.81 -2.61 5.95
N GLN A 178 0.26 -3.36 5.01
CA GLN A 178 -1.07 -3.05 4.48
C GLN A 178 -2.17 -3.58 5.41
N GLY A 179 -3.06 -2.70 5.86
CA GLY A 179 -4.18 -3.03 6.74
C GLY A 179 -5.46 -2.33 6.31
N GLY A 180 -6.45 -3.07 5.83
CA GLY A 180 -7.82 -2.54 5.61
C GLY A 180 -7.94 -1.31 4.71
N GLY A 181 -7.01 -1.09 3.78
CA GLY A 181 -6.96 0.09 2.91
C GLY A 181 -6.05 1.23 3.39
N ALA A 182 -5.45 1.09 4.59
CA ALA A 182 -4.39 1.93 5.12
C ALA A 182 -3.02 1.22 5.05
N LEU A 183 -1.96 2.00 5.24
CA LEU A 183 -0.59 1.52 5.39
C LEU A 183 -0.05 1.99 6.74
N ASP A 184 0.19 1.07 7.65
CA ASP A 184 0.62 1.38 9.02
C ASP A 184 2.00 0.79 9.30
N GLY A 185 2.83 1.51 10.04
CA GLY A 185 4.19 1.07 10.28
C GLY A 185 5.01 2.05 11.08
N ALA A 186 6.32 2.04 10.83
CA ALA A 186 7.25 2.89 11.55
C ALA A 186 8.43 3.35 10.68
N LEU A 187 8.97 4.51 11.03
CA LEU A 187 10.22 5.02 10.49
C LEU A 187 11.39 4.18 10.98
N SER A 188 12.23 3.72 10.07
CA SER A 188 13.35 2.82 10.39
C SER A 188 14.47 3.50 11.20
N LYS A 189 14.60 4.83 11.10
CA LYS A 189 15.66 5.58 11.80
C LYS A 189 15.25 5.99 13.23
N SER A 190 14.02 6.46 13.40
CA SER A 190 13.51 6.99 14.68
C SER A 190 12.60 6.02 15.44
N GLY A 191 12.07 4.99 14.79
CA GLY A 191 11.05 4.11 15.36
C GLY A 191 9.67 4.78 15.52
N ALA A 192 9.50 6.03 15.07
CA ALA A 192 8.23 6.74 15.18
C ALA A 192 7.14 6.07 14.33
N SER A 193 5.92 5.99 14.88
CA SER A 193 4.77 5.43 14.19
C SER A 193 4.39 6.27 12.97
N LEU A 194 4.10 5.60 11.87
CA LEU A 194 3.69 6.21 10.61
C LEU A 194 2.43 5.50 10.12
N ALA A 195 1.34 6.26 9.95
CA ALA A 195 0.11 5.78 9.35
C ALA A 195 -0.11 6.51 8.03
N MET A 196 -0.52 5.81 6.98
CA MET A 196 -0.85 6.42 5.69
C MET A 196 -2.22 5.96 5.22
N VAL A 197 -3.03 6.93 4.81
CA VAL A 197 -4.42 6.71 4.35
C VAL A 197 -4.61 7.38 3.00
N ARG A 198 -5.50 6.85 2.15
CA ARG A 198 -5.80 7.43 0.83
C ARG A 198 -6.64 8.70 0.95
#